data_AF-A0A842Y5A7-F1
#
_entry.id   AF-A0A842Y5A7-F1
#
_cell.length_a   1.000
_cell.length_b   1.000
_cell.length_c   1.000
_cell.angle_alpha   90.00
_cell.angle_beta   90.00
_cell.angle_gamma   90.00
#
_symmetry.space_group_name_H-M   'P 1'
#
loop_
_entity.id
_entity.type
_entity.pdbx_description
1 polymer ?
#
loop_
_entity_poly.entity_id
_entity_poly.type
_entity_poly.pdbx_seq_one_letter_code
_entity_poly.pdbx_strand_id
1 'polypeptide(L)'
;GADADVVIDNQMIDIKTTEKLEISKEMFNQIIGYYVLGKIGGIGEETIDIANINEIGFYFSRYGIKHMYNVEEIINFDSLPIFIDEFKVKAKELFSVSK
;
A
#
# COMPACT_ATOMS: atom_id res chain seq x y z
N GLY A 1 -8.00 -0.18 -8.35
CA GLY A 1 -6.85 -0.88 -7.76
C GLY A 1 -5.83 0.12 -7.30
N ALA A 2 -4.62 -0.36 -6.99
CA ALA A 2 -3.46 0.47 -6.66
C ALA A 2 -2.48 0.53 -7.84
N ASP A 3 -1.64 1.56 -7.83
CA ASP A 3 -0.50 1.72 -8.75
C ASP A 3 0.76 1.89 -7.89
N ALA A 4 1.40 0.77 -7.57
CA ALA A 4 2.60 0.72 -6.74
C ALA A 4 3.84 0.73 -7.65
N ASP A 5 4.93 1.34 -7.20
CA ASP A 5 6.13 1.49 -8.04
C ASP A 5 6.71 0.14 -8.49
N VAL A 6 6.82 -0.82 -7.58
CA VAL A 6 7.33 -2.17 -7.89
C VAL A 6 6.52 -3.21 -7.11
N VAL A 7 6.06 -4.22 -7.83
CA VAL A 7 5.58 -5.48 -7.25
C VAL A 7 6.42 -6.61 -7.85
N ILE A 8 7.08 -7.38 -6.99
CA ILE A 8 7.90 -8.52 -7.39
C ILE A 8 7.75 -9.64 -6.36
N ASP A 9 7.48 -10.85 -6.84
CA ASP A 9 7.19 -12.02 -6.01
C ASP A 9 6.10 -11.70 -4.95
N ASN A 10 6.46 -11.76 -3.67
CA ASN A 10 5.63 -11.50 -2.50
C ASN A 10 5.81 -10.07 -1.94
N GLN A 11 6.55 -9.20 -2.63
CA GLN A 11 6.96 -7.87 -2.14
C GLN A 11 6.30 -6.75 -2.93
N MET A 12 5.81 -5.74 -2.23
CA MET A 12 5.43 -4.44 -2.80
C MET A 12 6.35 -3.34 -2.27
N ILE A 13 6.98 -2.59 -3.17
CA ILE A 13 8.03 -1.63 -2.86
C ILE A 13 7.67 -0.28 -3.45
N ASP A 14 7.78 0.76 -2.63
CA ASP A 14 7.63 2.17 -3.00
C ASP A 14 9.03 2.83 -3.04
N ILE A 15 9.39 3.43 -4.17
CA ILE A 15 10.72 4.00 -4.40
C ILE A 15 10.76 5.43 -3.90
N LYS A 16 11.64 5.68 -2.93
CA LYS A 16 11.76 6.98 -2.27
C LYS A 16 13.07 7.66 -2.64
N THR A 17 12.94 8.80 -3.31
CA THR A 17 14.07 9.65 -3.70
C THR A 17 14.10 10.90 -2.81
N THR A 18 14.44 10.71 -1.53
CA THR A 18 14.41 11.76 -0.50
C THR A 18 15.83 12.15 -0.05
N GLU A 19 16.00 13.39 0.43
CA GLU A 19 17.26 13.88 1.05
C GLU A 19 17.45 13.47 2.50
N LYS A 20 16.37 13.03 3.13
CA LYS A 20 16.38 12.53 4.50
C LYS A 20 16.11 11.04 4.46
N LEU A 21 17.01 10.26 5.04
CA LEU A 21 16.83 8.83 5.24
C LEU A 21 15.92 8.61 6.45
N GLU A 22 14.64 8.91 6.28
CA GLU A 22 13.61 8.75 7.30
C GLU A 22 12.32 8.20 6.67
N ILE A 23 11.56 7.45 7.46
CA ILE A 23 10.22 6.99 7.08
C ILE A 23 9.22 7.91 7.76
N SER A 24 8.55 8.75 6.96
CA SER A 24 7.50 9.63 7.47
C SER A 24 6.17 8.88 7.58
N LYS A 25 5.28 9.40 8.43
CA LYS A 25 3.90 8.90 8.53
C LYS A 25 3.17 8.94 7.18
N GLU A 26 3.44 9.94 6.35
CA GLU A 26 2.79 10.09 5.04
C GLU A 26 3.25 8.99 4.08
N MET A 27 4.55 8.69 4.03
CA MET A 27 5.09 7.57 3.24
C MET A 27 4.50 6.24 3.70
N PHE A 28 4.39 6.04 5.01
CA PHE A 28 3.82 4.83 5.60
C PHE A 28 2.33 4.68 5.27
N ASN A 29 1.56 5.76 5.39
CA ASN A 29 0.15 5.77 5.01
C ASN A 29 -0.04 5.53 3.51
N GLN A 30 0.85 6.04 2.67
CA GLN A 30 0.80 5.85 1.21
C GLN A 30 0.92 4.37 0.86
N ILE A 31 1.94 3.66 1.37
CA ILE A 31 2.14 2.25 1.04
C ILE A 31 1.04 1.34 1.62
N ILE A 32 0.51 1.65 2.81
CA ILE A 32 -0.68 0.98 3.35
C ILE A 32 -1.89 1.23 2.44
N GLY A 33 -2.06 2.46 1.96
CA GLY A 33 -3.11 2.82 1.02
C GLY A 33 -3.06 1.97 -0.25
N TYR A 34 -1.86 1.77 -0.82
CA TYR A 34 -1.68 0.86 -1.96
C TYR A 34 -2.07 -0.58 -1.62
N TYR A 35 -1.68 -1.08 -0.45
CA TYR A 35 -2.04 -2.44 -0.05
C TYR A 35 -3.57 -2.60 0.07
N VAL A 36 -4.25 -1.64 0.70
CA VAL A 36 -5.72 -1.64 0.86
C VAL A 36 -6.43 -1.53 -0.48
N LEU A 37 -6.02 -0.60 -1.33
CA LEU A 37 -6.59 -0.44 -2.68
C LEU A 37 -6.33 -1.67 -3.56
N GLY A 38 -5.19 -2.34 -3.37
CA GLY A 38 -4.88 -3.64 -3.95
C GLY A 38 -5.84 -4.73 -3.51
N LYS A 39 -6.19 -4.80 -2.21
CA LYS A 39 -7.22 -5.73 -1.68
C LYS A 39 -8.60 -5.47 -2.25
N ILE A 40 -8.91 -4.23 -2.63
CA ILE A 40 -10.22 -3.86 -3.18
C ILE A 40 -10.34 -4.21 -4.66
N GLY A 41 -9.27 -4.07 -5.45
CA GLY A 41 -9.38 -4.19 -6.90
C GLY A 41 -8.08 -4.46 -7.65
N GLY A 42 -7.14 -5.18 -7.03
CA GLY A 42 -5.86 -5.58 -7.63
C GLY A 42 -4.83 -4.45 -7.72
N ILE A 43 -3.59 -4.81 -8.05
CA ILE A 43 -2.51 -3.86 -8.36
C ILE A 43 -2.22 -3.86 -9.86
N GLY A 44 -2.06 -2.67 -10.44
CA GLY A 44 -1.70 -2.48 -11.85
C GLY A 44 -2.79 -2.92 -12.83
N GLU A 45 -2.45 -2.85 -14.13
CA GLU A 45 -3.37 -3.24 -15.21
C GLU A 45 -3.64 -4.75 -15.25
N GLU A 46 -2.65 -5.56 -14.85
CA GLU A 46 -2.77 -7.02 -14.79
C GLU A 46 -3.57 -7.52 -13.57
N THR A 47 -4.04 -6.61 -12.71
CA THR A 47 -4.80 -6.93 -11.48
C THR A 47 -4.10 -7.98 -10.62
N ILE A 48 -2.81 -7.75 -10.34
CA ILE A 48 -2.00 -8.68 -9.54
C ILE A 48 -2.73 -8.97 -8.23
N ASP A 49 -2.84 -10.27 -7.92
CA ASP A 49 -3.49 -10.74 -6.70
C ASP A 49 -2.63 -10.39 -5.49
N ILE A 50 -3.11 -9.44 -4.71
CA ILE A 50 -2.51 -8.99 -3.46
C ILE A 50 -2.54 -10.09 -2.37
N ALA A 51 -3.27 -11.20 -2.54
CA ALA A 51 -3.25 -12.33 -1.61
C ALA A 51 -1.84 -12.88 -1.39
N ASN A 52 -0.95 -12.73 -2.37
CA ASN A 52 0.43 -13.21 -2.31
C ASN A 52 1.42 -12.17 -1.76
N ILE A 53 1.01 -10.93 -1.54
CA ILE A 53 1.88 -9.88 -0.99
C ILE A 53 1.88 -9.98 0.53
N ASN A 54 3.02 -10.36 1.09
CA ASN A 54 3.23 -10.49 2.54
C ASN A 54 4.33 -9.55 3.07
N GLU A 55 5.05 -8.86 2.20
CA GLU A 55 6.03 -7.84 2.56
C GLU A 55 5.75 -6.51 1.85
N ILE A 56 5.79 -5.41 2.59
CA ILE A 56 5.67 -4.06 2.05
C ILE A 56 6.81 -3.19 2.57
N GLY A 57 7.31 -2.27 1.74
CA GLY A 57 8.37 -1.40 2.20
C GLY A 57 8.88 -0.39 1.19
N PHE A 58 10.04 0.16 1.50
CA PHE A 58 10.62 1.28 0.77
C PHE A 58 11.99 0.92 0.22
N TYR A 59 12.27 1.42 -0.98
CA TYR A 59 13.64 1.48 -1.49
C TYR A 59 14.09 2.93 -1.58
N PHE A 60 15.04 3.31 -0.73
CA PHE A 60 15.62 4.65 -0.68
C PHE A 60 16.74 4.79 -1.71
N SER A 61 16.37 5.23 -2.92
CA SER A 61 17.22 5.22 -4.12
C SER A 61 18.53 5.99 -3.97
N ARG A 62 18.51 7.16 -3.29
CA ARG A 62 19.72 7.97 -3.03
C ARG A 62 20.75 7.30 -2.12
N TYR A 63 20.32 6.30 -1.36
CA TYR A 63 21.15 5.62 -0.35
C TYR A 63 21.41 4.15 -0.69
N GLY A 64 20.69 3.58 -1.66
CA GLY A 64 20.79 2.16 -2.01
C GLY A 64 20.27 1.23 -0.92
N ILE A 65 19.32 1.69 -0.09
CA ILE A 65 18.82 0.94 1.08
C ILE A 65 17.40 0.45 0.83
N LYS A 66 17.17 -0.86 1.02
CA LYS A 66 15.83 -1.47 1.06
C LYS A 66 15.43 -1.70 2.51
N HIS A 67 14.23 -1.24 2.89
CA HIS A 67 13.65 -1.47 4.20
C HIS A 67 12.23 -2.04 4.03
N MET A 68 12.02 -3.26 4.55
CA MET A 68 10.78 -4.03 4.38
C MET A 68 10.17 -4.37 5.72
N TYR A 69 8.86 -4.56 5.72
CA TYR A 69 8.07 -5.01 6.84
C TYR A 69 7.22 -6.20 6.42
N ASN A 70 7.04 -7.15 7.33
CA ASN A 70 6.00 -8.15 7.15
C ASN A 70 4.64 -7.46 7.30
N VAL A 71 3.71 -7.76 6.41
CA VAL A 71 2.38 -7.15 6.43
C VAL A 71 1.65 -7.45 7.74
N GLU A 72 1.82 -8.65 8.30
CA GLU A 72 1.21 -9.05 9.58
C GLU A 72 1.68 -8.24 10.79
N GLU A 73 2.86 -7.59 10.71
CA GLU A 73 3.38 -6.72 11.77
C GLU A 73 2.67 -5.35 11.77
N ILE A 74 2.11 -4.95 10.63
CA ILE A 74 1.52 -3.62 10.41
C ILE A 74 0.00 -3.69 10.36
N ILE A 75 -0.54 -4.75 9.76
CA ILE A 75 -1.96 -4.90 9.45
C ILE A 75 -2.54 -6.05 10.26
N ASN A 76 -3.54 -5.73 11.07
CA ASN A 76 -4.36 -6.74 11.71
C ASN A 76 -5.40 -7.28 10.72
N PHE A 77 -5.16 -8.49 10.23
CA PHE A 77 -6.03 -9.18 9.27
C PHE A 77 -7.45 -9.46 9.76
N ASP A 78 -7.67 -9.60 11.07
CA ASP A 78 -9.01 -9.79 11.63
C ASP A 78 -9.87 -8.52 11.48
N SER A 79 -9.23 -7.35 11.58
CA SER A 79 -9.90 -6.05 11.47
C SER A 79 -9.93 -5.48 10.06
N LEU A 80 -9.07 -5.97 9.16
CA LEU A 80 -8.92 -5.46 7.80
C LEU A 80 -10.22 -5.49 6.97
N PRO A 81 -11.05 -6.55 7.00
CA PRO A 81 -12.31 -6.56 6.24
C PRO A 81 -13.26 -5.44 6.65
N ILE A 82 -13.40 -5.19 7.96
CA ILE A 82 -14.24 -4.13 8.51
C ILE A 82 -13.73 -2.76 8.04
N PHE A 83 -12.41 -2.54 8.15
CA PHE A 83 -11.78 -1.30 7.67
C PHE A 83 -12.00 -1.08 6.17
N ILE A 84 -11.88 -2.13 5.34
CA ILE A 84 -12.12 -2.03 3.89
C ILE A 84 -13.56 -1.61 3.58
N ASP A 85 -14.54 -2.14 4.32
CA ASP A 85 -15.94 -1.78 4.11
C ASP A 85 -16.22 -0.33 4.53
N GLU A 86 -15.71 0.11 5.68
CA GLU A 86 -15.77 1.50 6.12
C GLU A 86 -15.09 2.44 5.11
N PHE A 87 -13.92 2.06 4.61
CA PHE A 87 -13.18 2.80 3.59
C PHE A 87 -14.00 2.97 2.32
N LYS A 88 -14.65 1.90 1.83
CA LYS A 88 -15.53 1.96 0.65
C LYS A 88 -16.73 2.88 0.85
N VAL A 89 -17.36 2.84 2.04
CA VAL A 89 -18.47 3.75 2.37
C VAL A 89 -17.99 5.21 2.37
N LYS A 90 -16.86 5.49 3.04
CA LYS A 90 -16.30 6.84 3.11
C LYS A 90 -15.90 7.38 1.74
N ALA A 91 -15.28 6.53 0.91
CA ALA A 91 -14.94 6.88 -0.46
C ALA A 91 -16.19 7.22 -1.28
N LYS A 92 -17.27 6.41 -1.17
CA LYS A 92 -18.54 6.72 -1.83
C LYS A 92 -19.10 8.06 -1.35
N GLU A 93 -19.13 8.35 -0.06
CA GLU A 93 -19.61 9.64 0.45
C GLU A 93 -18.81 10.82 -0.13
N LEU A 94 -17.48 10.74 -0.09
CA LEU A 94 -16.59 11.81 -0.55
C LEU A 94 -16.73 12.06 -2.06
N PHE A 95 -16.78 10.99 -2.86
CA PHE A 95 -16.78 11.11 -4.33
C PHE A 95 -18.17 11.11 -4.96
N SER A 96 -19.25 10.76 -4.23
CA SER A 96 -20.64 10.88 -4.72
C SER A 96 -21.14 12.32 -4.67
N VAL A 97 -20.53 13.19 -3.86
CA VAL A 97 -20.85 14.63 -3.79
C VAL A 97 -20.15 15.42 -4.91
N SER A 98 -19.22 14.80 -5.64
CA SER A 98 -18.43 15.43 -6.71
C SER A 98 -19.02 15.25 -8.13
N LYS A 99 -20.35 15.06 -8.25
CA LYS A 99 -21.06 15.03 -9.54
C LYS A 99 -22.02 16.20 -9.69
#